data_AF-A0A4U0WEK3-F1
#
_entry.id   AF-A0A4U0WEK3-F1
#
_cell.length_a   1.000
_cell.length_b   1.000
_cell.length_c   1.000
_cell.angle_alpha   90.00
_cell.angle_beta   90.00
_cell.angle_gamma   90.00
#
_symmetry.space_group_name_H-M   'P 1'
#
loop_
_entity.id
_entity.type
_entity.pdbx_description
1 polymer ?
#
loop_
_entity_poly.entity_id
_entity_poly.type
_entity_poly.pdbx_seq_one_letter_code
_entity_poly.pdbx_strand_id
1 'polypeptide(L)'
;MALAELTDDLRNTTLDDNGLLFSPHAHARWSDLKLEPIPRFLFRVYTPRPDGFTDETTACSRDATAEKHGSNEDIFATQTPCATAKIIADHLWWTRDERSDNLVSWSSSMLFLIRYIFYRHYDSTDESSLHDIHLLVIDTERFPARTFIRDSDLI
;
A
#
# COMPACT_ATOMS: atom_id res chain seq x y z
N MET A 1 30.94 -3.70 8.29
CA MET A 1 30.26 -2.76 9.20
C MET A 1 28.98 -2.22 8.57
N ALA A 2 29.00 -1.70 7.33
CA ALA A 2 27.81 -1.20 6.64
C ALA A 2 26.61 -2.17 6.52
N LEU A 3 26.82 -3.49 6.38
CA LEU A 3 25.71 -4.45 6.25
C LEU A 3 24.95 -4.66 7.58
N ALA A 4 25.64 -4.55 8.71
CA ALA A 4 25.06 -4.69 10.05
C ALA A 4 24.21 -3.47 10.41
N GLU A 5 24.70 -2.27 10.07
CA GLU A 5 23.94 -1.01 10.21
C GLU A 5 22.68 -1.02 9.33
N LEU A 6 22.80 -1.47 8.07
CA LEU A 6 21.64 -1.60 7.17
C LEU A 6 20.58 -2.59 7.70
N THR A 7 21.00 -3.63 8.42
CA THR A 7 20.07 -4.61 9.00
C THR A 7 19.44 -4.12 10.30
N ASP A 8 20.11 -3.27 11.06
CA ASP A 8 19.56 -2.65 12.27
C ASP A 8 18.61 -1.48 11.95
N ASP A 9 18.86 -0.72 10.87
CA ASP A 9 17.94 0.32 10.40
C ASP A 9 16.63 -0.28 9.86
N LEU A 10 16.70 -1.41 9.14
CA LEU A 10 15.53 -2.18 8.71
C LEU A 10 14.70 -2.74 9.90
N ARG A 11 15.31 -2.88 11.08
CA ARG A 11 14.64 -3.38 12.29
C ARG A 11 13.93 -2.28 13.06
N ASN A 12 14.26 -1.01 12.88
CA ASN A 12 13.70 0.07 13.68
C ASN A 12 12.49 0.78 13.08
N THR A 13 12.03 0.39 11.89
CA THR A 13 10.75 0.86 11.37
C THR A 13 9.59 0.16 12.09
N THR A 14 9.32 0.57 13.32
CA THR A 14 8.02 0.33 13.96
C THR A 14 7.03 1.26 13.29
N LEU A 15 6.39 0.75 12.23
CA LEU A 15 5.16 1.33 11.70
C LEU A 15 4.09 1.20 12.79
N ASP A 16 3.47 2.33 13.13
CA ASP A 16 2.50 2.46 14.21
C ASP A 16 1.37 1.43 14.07
N ASP A 17 0.91 0.85 15.19
CA ASP A 17 -0.09 -0.25 15.27
C ASP A 17 -1.51 0.15 14.76
N ASN A 18 -1.64 1.33 14.15
CA ASN A 18 -2.89 1.95 13.72
C ASN A 18 -3.30 1.62 12.27
N GLY A 19 -2.67 0.62 11.65
CA GLY A 19 -3.03 0.17 10.31
C GLY A 19 -4.46 -0.38 10.25
N LEU A 20 -5.27 0.13 9.32
CA LEU A 20 -6.62 -0.37 9.08
C LEU A 20 -6.55 -1.81 8.54
N LEU A 21 -7.22 -2.75 9.21
CA LEU A 21 -7.19 -4.17 8.86
C LEU A 21 -8.34 -4.55 7.93
N PHE A 22 -8.03 -5.31 6.88
CA PHE A 22 -9.06 -5.93 6.04
C PHE A 22 -9.83 -6.97 6.86
N SER A 23 -11.16 -6.91 6.79
CA SER A 23 -12.05 -7.84 7.48
C SER A 23 -13.18 -8.34 6.57
N PRO A 24 -12.88 -8.87 5.37
CA PRO A 24 -13.92 -9.35 4.44
C PRO A 24 -14.85 -10.37 5.11
N HIS A 25 -14.29 -11.32 5.85
CA HIS A 25 -15.04 -12.37 6.54
C HIS A 25 -15.94 -11.89 7.69
N ALA A 26 -15.80 -10.64 8.14
CA ALA A 26 -16.77 -10.06 9.07
C ALA A 26 -18.15 -9.84 8.40
N HIS A 27 -18.21 -9.93 7.08
CA HIS A 27 -19.41 -9.73 6.29
C HIS A 27 -19.75 -11.02 5.52
N ALA A 28 -20.97 -11.53 5.73
CA ALA A 28 -21.44 -12.78 5.12
C ALA A 28 -21.31 -12.81 3.59
N ARG A 29 -21.29 -11.64 2.94
CA ARG A 29 -21.14 -11.50 1.48
C ARG A 29 -19.72 -11.80 0.97
N TRP A 30 -18.71 -11.84 1.83
CA TRP A 30 -17.30 -12.11 1.49
C TRP A 30 -16.74 -13.29 2.28
N SER A 31 -17.61 -14.14 2.86
CA SER A 31 -17.17 -15.29 3.67
C SER A 31 -16.27 -16.25 2.89
N ASP A 32 -16.48 -16.33 1.58
CA ASP A 32 -15.83 -17.29 0.70
C ASP A 32 -14.53 -16.76 0.06
N LEU A 33 -14.16 -15.50 0.36
CA LEU A 33 -12.94 -14.87 -0.15
C LEU A 33 -11.71 -15.61 0.40
N LYS A 34 -10.91 -16.23 -0.47
CA LYS A 34 -9.71 -16.95 -0.02
C LYS A 34 -8.54 -15.99 0.02
N LEU A 35 -7.99 -15.79 1.20
CA LEU A 35 -6.80 -14.96 1.42
C LEU A 35 -5.57 -15.87 1.43
N GLU A 36 -4.74 -15.72 0.41
CA GLU A 36 -3.46 -16.44 0.33
C GLU A 36 -2.42 -15.79 1.27
N PRO A 37 -1.40 -16.54 1.72
CA PRO A 37 -0.34 -15.97 2.54
C PRO A 37 0.37 -14.81 1.86
N ILE A 38 0.67 -13.77 2.64
CA ILE A 38 1.40 -12.60 2.18
C ILE A 38 2.90 -12.91 2.18
N PRO A 39 3.66 -12.53 1.13
CA PRO A 39 5.12 -12.62 1.15
C PRO A 39 5.71 -11.90 2.36
N ARG A 40 6.75 -12.49 2.96
CA ARG A 40 7.41 -11.91 4.15
C ARG A 40 7.91 -10.49 3.90
N PHE A 41 8.48 -10.23 2.73
CA PHE A 41 8.98 -8.90 2.39
C PHE A 41 8.09 -8.26 1.33
N LEU A 42 7.64 -7.05 1.63
CA LEU A 42 6.98 -6.18 0.67
C LEU A 42 7.80 -4.91 0.49
N PHE A 43 7.66 -4.34 -0.70
CA PHE A 43 8.43 -3.21 -1.14
C PHE A 43 7.50 -2.09 -1.61
N ARG A 44 7.91 -0.83 -1.41
CA ARG A 44 7.19 0.34 -1.92
C ARG A 44 8.16 1.42 -2.34
N VAL A 45 7.87 2.08 -3.46
CA VAL A 45 8.57 3.29 -3.87
C VAL A 45 7.77 4.49 -3.40
N TYR A 46 8.42 5.43 -2.71
CA TYR A 46 7.86 6.75 -2.49
C TYR A 46 8.70 7.82 -3.18
N THR A 47 8.01 8.87 -3.63
CA THR A 47 8.62 10.08 -4.18
C THR A 47 7.97 11.29 -3.49
N PRO A 48 8.53 12.51 -3.59
CA PRO A 48 7.97 13.71 -2.96
C PRO A 48 6.61 14.16 -3.53
N ARG A 49 6.05 13.42 -4.48
CA ARG A 49 4.76 13.76 -5.08
C ARG A 49 3.58 13.37 -4.20
N PRO A 50 2.51 14.19 -4.17
CA PRO A 50 1.48 14.14 -3.13
C PRO A 50 0.37 13.10 -3.33
N ASP A 51 0.62 11.94 -3.97
CA ASP A 51 -0.42 10.91 -4.09
C ASP A 51 -0.52 10.03 -2.82
N GLY A 52 -1.03 10.64 -1.76
CA GLY A 52 -0.95 10.14 -0.39
C GLY A 52 0.26 10.68 0.37
N PHE A 53 0.46 10.17 1.58
CA PHE A 53 1.61 10.50 2.41
C PHE A 53 2.40 9.21 2.65
N THR A 54 3.67 9.19 2.30
CA THR A 54 4.56 8.09 2.65
C THR A 54 5.91 8.67 3.02
N ASP A 55 6.40 8.31 4.20
CA ASP A 55 7.75 8.61 4.66
C ASP A 55 8.43 7.31 5.12
N GLU A 56 9.57 7.44 5.79
CA GLU A 56 10.35 6.30 6.31
C GLU A 56 9.59 5.48 7.36
N THR A 57 8.56 6.03 7.98
CA THR A 57 7.86 5.47 9.15
C THR A 57 6.37 5.22 8.94
N THR A 58 5.76 5.83 7.91
CA THR A 58 4.31 5.86 7.72
C THR A 58 3.96 5.74 6.25
N ALA A 59 2.90 5.00 5.94
CA ALA A 59 2.33 4.93 4.59
C ALA A 59 0.79 5.10 4.66
N CYS A 60 0.31 6.26 4.24
CA CYS A 60 -1.10 6.63 4.19
C CYS A 60 -1.58 6.74 2.74
N SER A 61 -2.82 6.31 2.52
CA SER A 61 -3.52 6.53 1.26
C SER A 61 -3.80 8.02 1.04
N ARG A 62 -4.17 8.38 -0.20
CA ARG A 62 -4.64 9.73 -0.53
C ARG A 62 -5.81 10.16 0.35
N ASP A 63 -6.81 9.30 0.50
CA ASP A 63 -8.03 9.66 1.21
C ASP A 63 -7.83 9.73 2.73
N ALA A 64 -6.96 8.89 3.30
CA ALA A 64 -6.58 8.99 4.71
C ALA A 64 -5.79 10.28 4.99
N THR A 65 -4.86 10.64 4.10
CA THR A 65 -4.09 11.89 4.20
C THR A 65 -4.99 13.12 4.11
N ALA A 66 -6.05 13.06 3.30
CA ALA A 66 -7.03 14.12 3.15
C ALA A 66 -8.18 14.05 4.17
N GLU A 67 -8.12 13.14 5.15
CA GLU A 67 -9.15 12.94 6.18
C GLU A 67 -10.57 12.79 5.61
N LYS A 68 -10.70 12.12 4.45
CA LYS A 68 -12.02 11.92 3.83
C LYS A 68 -12.87 10.99 4.70
N HIS A 69 -14.18 11.23 4.69
CA HIS A 69 -15.13 10.37 5.37
C HIS A 69 -15.01 8.92 4.89
N GLY A 70 -14.94 7.96 5.81
CA GLY A 70 -14.80 6.54 5.52
C GLY A 70 -13.38 6.09 5.19
N SER A 71 -12.39 7.00 5.16
CA SER A 71 -10.99 6.64 4.90
C SER A 71 -10.36 5.78 6.01
N ASN A 72 -10.96 5.77 7.20
CA ASN A 72 -10.59 4.96 8.36
C ASN A 72 -11.48 3.72 8.55
N GLU A 73 -12.31 3.38 7.56
CA GLU A 73 -13.23 2.24 7.61
C GLU A 73 -12.84 1.16 6.60
N ASP A 74 -13.00 -0.11 6.96
CA ASP A 74 -12.73 -1.22 6.04
C ASP A 74 -13.61 -1.12 4.78
N ILE A 75 -12.99 -1.22 3.60
CA ILE A 75 -13.68 -1.15 2.31
C ILE A 75 -14.78 -2.21 2.18
N PHE A 76 -14.64 -3.34 2.88
CA PHE A 76 -15.63 -4.42 2.87
C PHE A 76 -16.84 -4.15 3.77
N ALA A 77 -16.73 -3.20 4.72
CA ALA A 77 -17.76 -2.92 5.72
C ALA A 77 -18.83 -1.93 5.25
N THR A 78 -18.43 -0.94 4.44
CA THR A 78 -19.25 0.25 4.19
C THR A 78 -19.96 0.22 2.83
N GLN A 79 -19.54 -0.68 1.93
CA GLN A 79 -19.92 -0.65 0.53
C GLN A 79 -20.70 -1.88 0.06
N THR A 80 -21.49 -1.71 -1.01
CA THR A 80 -22.05 -2.85 -1.76
C THR A 80 -20.94 -3.61 -2.48
N PRO A 81 -21.14 -4.89 -2.87
CA PRO A 81 -20.13 -5.62 -3.65
C PRO A 81 -19.68 -4.89 -4.93
N CYS A 82 -20.62 -4.32 -5.68
CA CYS A 82 -20.30 -3.58 -6.89
C CYS A 82 -19.49 -2.31 -6.61
N ALA A 83 -19.81 -1.59 -5.53
CA ALA A 83 -19.05 -0.40 -5.13
C ALA A 83 -17.64 -0.76 -4.65
N THR A 84 -17.51 -1.82 -3.84
CA THR A 84 -16.21 -2.35 -3.39
C THR A 84 -15.35 -2.77 -4.57
N ALA A 85 -15.93 -3.52 -5.52
CA ALA A 85 -15.25 -3.95 -6.73
C ALA A 85 -14.81 -2.78 -7.61
N LYS A 86 -15.64 -1.72 -7.72
CA LYS A 86 -15.26 -0.49 -8.44
C LYS A 86 -14.08 0.20 -7.77
N ILE A 87 -14.09 0.37 -6.45
CA ILE A 87 -13.00 0.99 -5.70
C ILE A 87 -11.69 0.22 -5.90
N ILE A 88 -11.74 -1.11 -5.75
CA ILE A 88 -10.59 -1.99 -5.98
C ILE A 88 -10.09 -1.86 -7.42
N ALA A 89 -11.00 -1.93 -8.41
CA ALA A 89 -10.67 -1.76 -9.82
C ALA A 89 -9.96 -0.42 -10.07
N ASP A 90 -10.59 0.68 -9.68
CA ASP A 90 -10.05 2.03 -9.84
C ASP A 90 -8.66 2.16 -9.20
N HIS A 91 -8.46 1.52 -8.05
CA HIS A 91 -7.15 1.45 -7.40
C HIS A 91 -6.12 0.65 -8.20
N LEU A 92 -6.45 -0.54 -8.68
CA LEU A 92 -5.50 -1.40 -9.41
C LEU A 92 -5.14 -0.85 -10.80
N TRP A 93 -6.08 -0.15 -11.46
CA TRP A 93 -5.86 0.49 -12.76
C TRP A 93 -5.30 1.91 -12.67
N TRP A 94 -4.98 2.41 -11.47
CA TRP A 94 -4.42 3.75 -11.23
C TRP A 94 -5.25 4.87 -11.86
N THR A 95 -6.58 4.82 -11.74
CA THR A 95 -7.45 5.88 -12.26
C THR A 95 -7.22 7.16 -11.44
N ARG A 96 -6.68 8.22 -12.07
CA ARG A 96 -6.13 9.37 -11.32
C ARG A 96 -7.23 10.32 -10.80
N ASP A 97 -8.29 10.51 -11.57
CA ASP A 97 -9.23 11.64 -11.38
C ASP A 97 -10.48 11.30 -10.56
N GLU A 98 -10.84 10.02 -10.43
CA GLU A 98 -12.10 9.59 -9.76
C GLU A 98 -11.90 8.67 -8.57
N ARG A 99 -10.64 8.33 -8.25
CA ARG A 99 -10.34 7.34 -7.23
C ARG A 99 -10.58 7.88 -5.83
N SER A 100 -11.52 7.23 -5.12
CA SER A 100 -11.73 7.38 -3.68
C SER A 100 -11.51 6.02 -3.04
N ASP A 101 -10.34 5.84 -2.45
CA ASP A 101 -9.96 4.64 -1.74
C ASP A 101 -8.99 4.98 -0.61
N ASN A 102 -8.98 4.11 0.41
CA ASN A 102 -8.05 4.17 1.51
C ASN A 102 -6.92 3.13 1.41
N LEU A 103 -6.58 2.73 0.18
CA LEU A 103 -5.63 1.66 -0.11
C LEU A 103 -4.24 2.23 -0.42
N VAL A 104 -3.24 1.42 -0.11
CA VAL A 104 -1.82 1.72 -0.33
C VAL A 104 -1.20 0.54 -1.04
N SER A 105 -0.68 0.75 -2.25
CA SER A 105 -0.09 -0.35 -3.03
C SER A 105 1.30 -0.73 -2.51
N TRP A 106 1.53 -2.04 -2.40
CA TRP A 106 2.82 -2.66 -2.09
C TRP A 106 3.13 -3.71 -3.16
N SER A 107 4.41 -3.97 -3.42
CA SER A 107 4.85 -4.97 -4.38
C SER A 107 5.68 -6.04 -3.70
N SER A 108 5.54 -7.30 -4.15
CA SER A 108 6.45 -8.39 -3.81
C SER A 108 7.67 -8.49 -4.73
N SER A 109 7.75 -7.64 -5.77
CA SER A 109 8.82 -7.66 -6.78
C SER A 109 9.68 -6.41 -6.70
N MET A 110 10.84 -6.55 -6.05
CA MET A 110 11.84 -5.47 -6.01
C MET A 110 12.31 -5.08 -7.42
N LEU A 111 12.44 -6.04 -8.35
CA LEU A 111 12.85 -5.75 -9.73
C LEU A 111 11.83 -4.85 -10.45
N PHE A 112 10.53 -5.11 -10.26
CA PHE A 112 9.49 -4.25 -10.79
C PHE A 112 9.63 -2.81 -10.26
N LEU A 113 9.88 -2.66 -8.96
CA LEU A 113 10.03 -1.34 -8.35
C LEU A 113 11.31 -0.62 -8.78
N ILE A 114 12.42 -1.32 -9.00
CA ILE A 114 13.63 -0.69 -9.57
C ILE A 114 13.32 -0.10 -10.94
N ARG A 115 12.61 -0.83 -11.80
CA ARG A 115 12.14 -0.29 -13.09
C ARG A 115 11.20 0.90 -12.87
N TYR A 116 10.32 0.81 -11.88
CA TYR A 116 9.38 1.88 -11.55
C TYR A 116 10.09 3.16 -11.08
N ILE A 117 11.17 3.06 -10.31
CA ILE A 117 12.00 4.21 -9.90
C ILE A 117 12.50 4.98 -11.12
N PHE A 118 13.09 4.28 -12.10
CA PHE A 118 13.53 4.92 -13.33
C PHE A 118 12.37 5.51 -14.14
N TYR A 119 11.23 4.82 -14.20
CA TYR A 119 10.03 5.37 -14.82
C TYR A 119 9.62 6.69 -14.15
N ARG A 120 9.57 6.76 -12.81
CA ARG A 120 9.20 7.99 -12.07
C ARG A 120 10.24 9.10 -12.24
N HIS A 121 11.52 8.77 -12.34
CA HIS A 121 12.57 9.75 -12.60
C HIS A 121 12.46 10.40 -13.99
N TYR A 122 12.09 9.63 -15.02
CA TYR A 122 11.96 10.13 -16.39
C TYR A 122 10.54 10.58 -16.77
N ASP A 123 9.54 10.34 -15.91
CA ASP A 123 8.16 10.74 -16.15
C ASP A 123 8.04 12.27 -16.04
N SER A 124 7.60 12.93 -17.11
CA SER A 124 7.53 14.40 -17.19
C SER A 124 6.51 15.03 -16.23
N THR A 125 5.67 14.21 -15.60
CA THR A 125 4.81 14.72 -14.55
C THR A 125 5.57 14.70 -13.22
N ASP A 126 6.19 13.59 -12.85
CA ASP A 126 6.92 13.47 -11.58
C ASP A 126 8.27 14.18 -11.57
N GLU A 127 9.18 13.80 -12.48
CA GLU A 127 10.54 14.33 -12.60
C GLU A 127 11.35 14.34 -11.29
N SER A 128 10.98 13.47 -10.34
CA SER A 128 11.71 13.35 -9.07
C SER A 128 13.17 12.97 -9.31
N SER A 129 14.08 13.65 -8.60
CA SER A 129 15.50 13.26 -8.58
C SER A 129 15.62 11.85 -7.99
N LEU A 130 16.56 11.05 -8.51
CA LEU A 130 16.86 9.73 -7.92
C LEU A 130 17.24 9.81 -6.43
N HIS A 131 17.77 10.95 -5.97
CA HIS A 131 18.10 11.17 -4.56
C HIS A 131 16.85 11.33 -3.66
N ASP A 132 15.72 11.73 -4.26
CA ASP A 132 14.46 11.96 -3.55
C ASP A 132 13.48 10.79 -3.73
N ILE A 133 13.89 9.72 -4.44
CA ILE A 133 13.10 8.51 -4.62
C ILE A 133 13.65 7.43 -3.69
N HIS A 134 12.78 6.92 -2.83
CA HIS A 134 13.17 5.97 -1.79
C HIS A 134 12.45 4.63 -2.00
N LEU A 135 13.18 3.55 -1.73
CA LEU A 135 12.67 2.19 -1.73
C LEU A 135 12.50 1.71 -0.29
N LEU A 136 11.26 1.59 0.15
CA LEU A 136 10.89 1.04 1.44
C LEU A 136 10.84 -0.49 1.36
N VAL A 137 11.28 -1.13 2.44
CA VAL A 137 11.17 -2.57 2.65
C VAL A 137 10.52 -2.80 4.00
N ILE A 138 9.50 -3.64 4.04
CA ILE A 138 8.84 -4.03 5.29
C ILE A 138 8.86 -5.54 5.46
N ASP A 139 8.95 -5.99 6.72
CA ASP A 139 8.75 -7.39 7.12
C ASP A 139 7.31 -7.57 7.60
N THR A 140 6.48 -8.27 6.81
CA THR A 140 5.04 -8.43 7.05
C THR A 140 4.72 -9.25 8.29
N GLU A 141 5.66 -10.03 8.82
CA GLU A 141 5.51 -10.75 10.09
C GLU A 141 5.44 -9.80 11.30
N ARG A 142 5.86 -8.53 11.13
CA ARG A 142 5.80 -7.50 12.17
C ARG A 142 4.46 -6.76 12.23
N PHE A 143 3.53 -7.09 11.33
CA PHE A 143 2.22 -6.43 11.24
C PHE A 143 1.11 -7.39 11.68
N PRO A 144 -0.01 -6.85 12.18
CA PRO A 144 -1.19 -7.68 12.43
C PRO A 144 -1.63 -8.44 11.17
N ALA A 145 -2.18 -9.63 11.37
CA ALA A 145 -2.79 -10.37 10.28
C ALA A 145 -3.88 -9.53 9.61
N ARG A 146 -3.95 -9.58 8.27
CA ARG A 146 -4.88 -8.83 7.42
C ARG A 146 -4.58 -7.33 7.27
N THR A 147 -3.38 -6.86 7.62
CA THR A 147 -2.90 -5.53 7.16
C THR A 147 -2.73 -5.48 5.65
N PHE A 148 -2.37 -6.60 5.03
CA PHE A 148 -2.17 -6.73 3.59
C PHE A 148 -3.10 -7.78 3.00
N ILE A 149 -3.47 -7.58 1.75
CA ILE A 149 -4.21 -8.50 0.91
C ILE A 149 -3.56 -8.51 -0.47
N ARG A 150 -3.56 -9.66 -1.15
CA ARG A 150 -3.06 -9.73 -2.52
C ARG A 150 -4.11 -9.20 -3.48
N ASP A 151 -3.66 -8.47 -4.48
CA ASP A 151 -4.49 -8.03 -5.61
C ASP A 151 -5.18 -9.20 -6.33
N SER A 152 -4.47 -10.32 -6.50
CA SER A 152 -5.01 -11.54 -7.10
C SER A 152 -6.17 -12.17 -6.34
N ASP A 153 -6.28 -11.89 -5.04
CA ASP A 153 -7.35 -12.45 -4.21
C ASP A 153 -8.61 -11.57 -4.32
N LEU A 154 -8.49 -10.39 -4.93
CA LEU A 154 -9.54 -9.38 -5.10
C LEU A 154 -10.14 -9.34 -6.52
N ILE A 155 -9.64 -10.16 -7.45
CA ILE A 155 -10.05 -10.22 -8.87
C ILE A 155 -10.63 -11.61 -9.17
#